data_AF-A0A126NR97-F1
#
_entry.id   AF-A0A126NR97-F1
#
_cell.length_a   1.000
_cell.length_b   1.000
_cell.length_c   1.000
_cell.angle_alpha   90.00
_cell.angle_beta   90.00
_cell.angle_gamma   90.00
#
_symmetry.space_group_name_H-M   'P 1'
#
loop_
_entity.id
_entity.type
_entity.pdbx_description
1 polymer ?
#
loop_
_entity_poly.entity_id
_entity_poly.type
_entity_poly.pdbx_seq_one_letter_code
_entity_poly.pdbx_strand_id
1 'polypeptide(L)'
;MLALPIEDELDALRVQERIHDLAGCHEDSPEEVELFALVESLEAWEAKCRQQPSEDTFTPISGTVHPEEMPKANEIKPITTLDEYADATRRIAELASSSGGAKAEEELKSLVAAVEKWDNIDQEEPPR
;
A
#
# COMPACT_ATOMS: atom_id res chain seq x y z
N MET A 1 14.81 -26.10 16.05
CA MET A 1 13.63 -26.36 15.19
C MET A 1 13.79 -25.50 13.96
N LEU A 2 13.53 -26.00 12.76
CA LEU A 2 13.62 -25.19 11.54
C LEU A 2 12.32 -24.39 11.44
N ALA A 3 12.42 -23.06 11.47
CA ALA A 3 11.29 -22.19 11.18
C ALA A 3 10.80 -22.48 9.75
N LEU A 4 9.49 -22.65 9.59
CA LEU A 4 8.90 -22.89 8.28
C LEU A 4 9.03 -21.62 7.43
N PRO A 5 9.30 -21.76 6.12
CA PRO A 5 9.37 -20.60 5.22
C PRO A 5 7.99 -19.94 5.18
N ILE A 6 7.98 -18.62 5.34
CA ILE A 6 6.76 -17.81 5.24
C ILE A 6 6.37 -17.72 3.76
N GLU A 7 5.17 -18.18 3.42
CA GLU A 7 4.70 -18.21 2.02
C GLU A 7 3.79 -17.03 1.69
N ASP A 8 3.00 -16.58 2.67
CA ASP A 8 1.98 -15.54 2.52
C ASP A 8 1.94 -14.55 3.71
N GLU A 9 1.13 -13.49 3.56
CA GLU A 9 1.00 -12.45 4.58
C GLU A 9 0.37 -12.95 5.90
N LEU A 10 -0.53 -13.94 5.83
CA LEU A 10 -1.13 -14.52 7.03
C LEU A 10 -0.10 -15.34 7.82
N ASP A 11 0.81 -16.05 7.13
CA ASP A 11 1.98 -16.65 7.78
C ASP A 11 2.89 -15.62 8.44
N ALA A 12 3.13 -14.48 7.77
CA ALA A 12 3.94 -13.40 8.34
C ALA A 12 3.32 -12.86 9.64
N LEU A 13 1.99 -12.66 9.67
CA LEU A 13 1.26 -12.24 10.87
C LEU A 13 1.34 -13.27 12.00
N ARG A 14 1.19 -14.56 11.70
CA ARG A 14 1.35 -15.64 12.68
C ARG A 14 2.76 -15.68 13.27
N VAL A 15 3.77 -15.50 12.42
CA VAL A 15 5.18 -15.44 12.84
C VAL A 15 5.43 -14.21 13.71
N GLN A 16 4.87 -13.05 13.36
CA GLN A 16 4.97 -11.83 14.18
C GLN A 16 4.32 -11.99 15.55
N GLU A 17 3.13 -12.60 15.63
CA GLU A 17 2.46 -12.92 16.90
C GLU A 17 3.36 -13.84 17.75
N ARG A 18 3.91 -14.89 17.14
CA ARG A 18 4.80 -15.83 17.83
C ARG A 18 6.09 -15.15 18.32
N ILE A 19 6.70 -14.28 17.53
CA ILE A 19 7.87 -13.47 17.93
C ILE A 19 7.52 -12.62 19.15
N HIS A 20 6.32 -12.03 19.19
CA HIS A 20 5.87 -11.23 20.32
C HIS A 20 5.62 -12.09 21.57
N ASP A 21 5.04 -13.28 21.44
CA ASP A 21 4.91 -14.23 22.57
C ASP A 21 6.27 -14.67 23.13
N LEU A 22 7.29 -14.76 22.26
CA LEU A 22 8.66 -15.08 22.64
C LEU A 22 9.46 -13.83 23.06
N ALA A 23 8.87 -12.64 23.04
CA ALA A 23 9.54 -11.42 23.48
C ALA A 23 9.65 -11.42 25.01
N GLY A 24 10.87 -11.58 25.52
CA GLY A 24 11.14 -11.68 26.97
C GLY A 24 11.43 -13.08 27.47
N CYS A 25 11.68 -14.05 26.56
CA CYS A 25 12.27 -15.33 26.92
C CYS A 25 13.64 -15.13 27.60
N HIS A 26 14.06 -16.15 28.37
CA HIS A 26 15.37 -16.14 29.01
C HIS A 26 16.48 -16.30 27.96
N GLU A 27 17.61 -15.63 28.17
CA GLU A 27 18.83 -15.88 27.39
C GLU A 27 19.24 -17.37 27.52
N ASP A 28 19.73 -17.97 26.42
CA ASP A 28 20.08 -19.39 26.28
C ASP A 28 18.90 -20.38 26.36
N SER A 29 17.67 -19.90 26.28
CA SER A 29 16.48 -20.76 26.22
C SER A 29 16.24 -21.30 24.80
N PRO A 30 15.65 -22.50 24.63
CA PRO A 30 15.27 -22.98 23.30
C PRO A 30 14.28 -22.04 22.59
N GLU A 31 13.52 -21.26 23.36
CA GLU A 31 12.66 -20.18 22.90
C GLU A 31 13.44 -19.02 22.25
N GLU A 32 14.62 -18.66 22.76
CA GLU A 32 15.49 -17.65 22.13
C GLU A 32 15.98 -18.12 20.75
N VAL A 33 16.35 -19.39 20.62
CA VAL A 33 16.75 -19.97 19.33
C VAL A 33 15.59 -19.97 18.34
N GLU A 34 14.37 -20.26 18.81
CA GLU A 34 13.14 -20.16 18.01
C GLU A 34 12.88 -18.71 17.57
N LEU A 35 13.01 -17.75 18.49
CA LEU A 35 12.86 -16.31 18.22
C LEU A 35 13.82 -15.86 17.11
N PHE A 36 15.11 -16.19 17.21
CA PHE A 36 16.09 -15.85 16.16
C PHE A 36 15.71 -16.46 14.80
N ALA A 37 15.29 -17.73 14.77
CA ALA A 37 14.90 -18.38 13.53
C ALA A 37 13.64 -17.75 12.90
N LEU A 38 12.67 -17.33 13.71
CA LEU A 38 11.45 -16.67 13.26
C LEU A 38 11.73 -15.26 12.73
N VAL A 39 12.58 -14.48 13.41
CA VAL A 39 13.00 -13.15 12.96
C VAL A 39 13.74 -13.25 11.62
N GLU A 40 14.71 -14.16 11.49
CA GLU A 40 15.44 -14.37 10.23
C GLU A 40 14.49 -14.76 9.08
N SER A 41 13.50 -15.62 9.36
CA SER A 41 12.50 -16.03 8.37
C SER A 41 11.59 -14.88 7.94
N LEU A 42 11.20 -14.01 8.87
CA LEU A 42 10.40 -12.81 8.60
C LEU A 42 11.18 -11.79 7.76
N GLU A 43 12.42 -11.50 8.14
CA GLU A 43 13.29 -10.61 7.37
C GLU A 43 13.53 -11.12 5.94
N ALA A 44 13.74 -12.43 5.79
CA ALA A 44 13.91 -13.06 4.48
C ALA A 44 12.65 -12.94 3.60
N TRP A 45 11.46 -13.11 4.20
CA TRP A 45 10.19 -12.93 3.50
C TRP A 45 9.95 -11.48 3.11
N GLU A 46 10.19 -10.52 4.01
CA GLU A 46 10.07 -9.09 3.69
C GLU A 46 11.04 -8.66 2.59
N ALA A 47 12.27 -9.17 2.61
CA ALA A 47 13.26 -8.94 1.56
C ALA A 47 12.80 -9.52 0.21
N LYS A 48 12.20 -10.72 0.22
CA LYS A 48 11.60 -11.35 -0.97
C LYS A 48 10.43 -10.54 -1.51
N CYS A 49 9.54 -10.04 -0.65
CA CYS A 49 8.41 -9.17 -1.04
C CYS A 49 8.90 -7.87 -1.69
N ARG A 50 9.94 -7.24 -1.13
CA ARG A 50 10.55 -6.04 -1.74
C ARG A 50 11.29 -6.31 -3.05
N GLN A 51 11.76 -7.54 -3.25
CA GLN A 51 12.46 -7.98 -4.46
C GLN A 51 11.53 -8.55 -5.53
N GLN A 52 10.22 -8.70 -5.29
CA GLN A 52 9.32 -9.05 -6.38
C GLN A 52 9.45 -7.95 -7.44
N PRO A 53 10.03 -8.27 -8.62
CA PRO A 53 10.13 -7.28 -9.66
C PRO A 53 8.69 -6.93 -10.01
N SER A 54 8.34 -5.65 -9.89
CA SER A 54 7.37 -5.08 -10.80
C SER A 54 7.89 -5.45 -12.19
N GLU A 55 7.31 -6.49 -12.79
CA GLU A 55 7.52 -6.88 -14.18
C GLU A 55 6.92 -5.79 -15.08
N ASP A 56 7.36 -4.55 -14.92
CA ASP A 56 7.22 -3.54 -15.93
C ASP A 56 8.32 -3.80 -16.95
N THR A 57 7.92 -4.59 -17.93
CA THR A 57 8.60 -4.80 -19.20
C THR A 57 8.81 -3.44 -19.87
N PHE A 58 9.85 -2.70 -19.48
CA PHE A 58 10.26 -1.51 -20.22
C PHE A 58 11.44 -1.84 -21.12
N THR A 59 11.12 -2.32 -22.32
CA THR A 59 12.03 -2.38 -23.46
C THR A 59 12.66 -0.99 -23.70
N PRO A 60 13.99 -0.88 -23.88
CA PRO A 60 14.61 0.36 -24.32
C PRO A 60 14.31 0.57 -25.82
N ILE A 61 13.20 1.23 -26.13
CA ILE A 61 12.95 1.70 -27.50
C ILE A 61 13.71 3.00 -27.68
N SER A 62 14.73 2.94 -28.53
CA SER A 62 15.42 4.10 -29.09
C SER A 62 14.43 5.16 -29.57
N GLY A 63 14.67 6.40 -29.12
CA GLY A 63 14.33 7.62 -29.85
C GLY A 63 12.84 7.92 -30.00
N THR A 64 12.39 8.97 -29.33
CA THR A 64 11.83 10.17 -29.99
C THR A 64 11.53 11.19 -28.88
N VAL A 65 12.06 12.39 -29.07
CA VAL A 65 11.75 13.61 -28.33
C VAL A 65 10.24 13.87 -28.25
N HIS A 66 9.72 14.08 -27.04
CA HIS A 66 8.62 15.00 -26.80
C HIS A 66 8.84 15.69 -25.44
N PRO A 67 9.05 17.01 -25.40
CA PRO A 67 8.80 17.80 -24.20
C PRO A 67 7.30 18.03 -24.06
N GLU A 68 6.83 18.31 -22.84
CA GLU A 68 5.43 18.60 -22.47
C GLU A 68 4.57 17.32 -22.38
N GLU A 69 3.92 17.00 -21.26
CA GLU A 69 2.95 17.85 -20.57
C GLU A 69 3.04 17.76 -19.03
N MET A 70 3.02 18.93 -18.39
CA MET A 70 2.50 19.04 -17.02
C MET A 70 1.00 18.74 -17.08
N PRO A 71 0.44 17.80 -16.29
CA PRO A 71 -1.00 17.73 -16.13
C PRO A 71 -1.46 19.01 -15.41
N LYS A 72 -2.12 19.86 -16.19
CA LYS A 72 -2.84 21.05 -15.76
C LYS A 72 -4.00 20.63 -14.85
N ALA A 73 -4.21 21.46 -13.85
CA ALA A 73 -5.27 21.38 -12.86
C ALA A 73 -6.68 21.32 -13.49
N ASN A 74 -7.60 20.72 -12.72
CA ASN A 74 -9.03 21.01 -12.64
C ASN A 74 -10.08 20.14 -13.37
N GLU A 75 -9.82 18.86 -13.63
CA GLU A 75 -10.93 17.91 -13.86
C GLU A 75 -10.73 16.63 -13.04
N ILE A 76 -11.22 16.66 -11.81
CA ILE A 76 -11.33 15.45 -10.99
C ILE A 76 -12.47 14.62 -11.58
N LYS A 77 -12.12 13.53 -12.24
CA LYS A 77 -13.08 12.61 -12.82
C LYS A 77 -13.96 12.02 -11.70
N PRO A 78 -15.26 11.82 -11.94
CA PRO A 78 -16.11 11.11 -10.99
C PRO A 78 -15.56 9.70 -10.80
N ILE A 79 -15.42 9.29 -9.55
CA ILE A 79 -15.01 7.94 -9.18
C ILE A 79 -16.12 7.00 -9.65
N THR A 80 -15.76 5.95 -10.40
CA THR A 80 -16.71 4.95 -10.90
C THR A 80 -16.34 3.53 -10.49
N THR A 81 -15.16 3.36 -9.90
CA THR A 81 -14.61 2.07 -9.50
C THR A 81 -13.96 2.15 -8.12
N LEU A 82 -13.86 0.99 -7.45
CA LEU A 82 -13.19 0.86 -6.15
C LEU A 82 -11.70 1.22 -6.21
N ASP A 83 -11.04 0.95 -7.34
CA ASP A 83 -9.64 1.30 -7.56
C ASP A 83 -9.44 2.83 -7.58
N GLU A 84 -10.32 3.54 -8.30
CA GLU A 84 -10.35 5.01 -8.32
C GLU A 84 -10.66 5.61 -6.93
N TYR A 85 -11.52 4.95 -6.14
CA TYR A 85 -11.79 5.35 -4.76
C TYR A 85 -10.56 5.23 -3.87
N ALA A 86 -9.84 4.11 -3.97
CA ALA A 86 -8.62 3.87 -3.22
C ALA A 86 -7.50 4.87 -3.61
N ASP A 87 -7.37 5.16 -4.90
CA ASP A 87 -6.42 6.16 -5.40
C ASP A 87 -6.79 7.59 -4.94
N ALA A 88 -8.06 7.98 -5.05
CA ALA A 88 -8.56 9.27 -4.59
C ALA A 88 -8.33 9.44 -3.08
N THR A 89 -8.60 8.41 -2.28
CA THR A 89 -8.40 8.43 -0.82
C THR A 89 -6.92 8.56 -0.45
N ARG A 90 -6.04 7.83 -1.15
CA ARG A 90 -4.58 7.96 -0.98
C ARG A 90 -4.14 9.38 -1.29
N ARG A 91 -4.63 9.94 -2.38
CA ARG A 91 -4.28 11.29 -2.83
C ARG A 91 -4.78 12.38 -1.88
N ILE A 92 -5.97 12.22 -1.31
CA ILE A 92 -6.50 13.07 -0.24
C ILE A 92 -5.57 13.06 0.97
N ALA A 93 -5.12 11.88 1.41
CA ALA A 93 -4.22 11.75 2.56
C ALA A 93 -2.86 12.42 2.28
N GLU A 94 -2.32 12.28 1.07
CA GLU A 94 -1.09 12.95 0.64
C GLU A 94 -1.25 14.48 0.63
N LEU A 95 -2.34 14.99 0.06
CA LEU A 95 -2.62 16.42 -0.02
C LEU A 95 -2.95 17.04 1.34
N ALA A 96 -3.57 16.29 2.24
CA ALA A 96 -3.84 16.72 3.61
C ALA A 96 -2.56 16.74 4.47
N SER A 97 -1.62 15.82 4.20
CA SER A 97 -0.35 15.74 4.91
C SER A 97 0.68 16.74 4.37
N SER A 98 0.57 17.10 3.09
CA SER A 98 1.40 18.11 2.46
C SER A 98 0.81 19.48 2.72
N SER A 99 1.60 20.43 3.23
CA SER A 99 1.19 21.83 3.39
C SER A 99 1.20 22.57 2.04
N GLY A 100 0.55 21.95 1.05
CA GLY A 100 0.39 22.50 -0.28
C GLY A 100 -0.56 23.69 -0.19
N GLY A 101 -0.13 24.85 -0.68
CA GLY A 101 -0.93 26.08 -0.64
C GLY A 101 -2.27 25.97 -1.38
N ALA A 102 -2.93 27.10 -1.63
CA ALA A 102 -4.31 27.20 -2.13
C ALA A 102 -4.72 26.23 -3.27
N LYS A 103 -3.80 25.85 -4.15
CA LYS A 103 -4.03 24.87 -5.23
C LYS A 103 -4.23 23.43 -4.71
N ALA A 104 -3.48 23.00 -3.70
CA ALA A 104 -3.64 21.68 -3.10
C ALA A 104 -4.91 21.60 -2.26
N GLU A 105 -5.31 22.69 -1.59
CA GLU A 105 -6.60 22.76 -0.90
C GLU A 105 -7.80 22.68 -1.86
N GLU A 106 -7.70 23.27 -3.06
CA GLU A 106 -8.73 23.16 -4.11
C GLU A 106 -8.83 21.73 -4.67
N GLU A 107 -7.69 21.08 -4.90
CA GLU A 107 -7.62 19.67 -5.33
C GLU A 107 -8.19 18.74 -4.24
N LEU A 108 -7.82 18.95 -2.98
CA LEU A 108 -8.31 18.20 -1.84
C LEU A 108 -9.84 18.29 -1.72
N LYS A 109 -10.40 19.51 -1.78
CA LYS A 109 -11.87 19.71 -1.73
C LYS A 109 -12.58 19.00 -2.87
N SER A 110 -11.99 19.04 -4.06
CA SER A 110 -12.56 18.41 -5.25
C SER A 110 -12.52 16.87 -5.15
N LEU A 111 -11.44 16.29 -4.60
CA LEU A 111 -11.31 14.85 -4.41
C LEU A 111 -12.26 14.35 -3.32
N VAL A 112 -12.34 15.06 -2.19
CA VAL A 112 -13.29 14.72 -1.11
C VAL A 112 -14.72 14.74 -1.64
N ALA A 113 -15.10 15.75 -2.42
CA ALA A 113 -16.44 15.81 -3.03
C ALA A 113 -16.71 14.67 -4.03
N ALA A 114 -15.69 14.17 -4.73
CA ALA A 114 -15.83 13.03 -5.64
C ALA A 114 -16.02 11.71 -4.87
N VAL A 115 -15.27 11.53 -3.78
CA VAL A 115 -15.37 10.39 -2.84
C VAL A 115 -16.75 10.36 -2.18
N GLU A 116 -17.21 11.49 -1.63
CA GLU A 116 -18.54 11.61 -1.04
C GLU A 116 -19.66 11.31 -2.04
N LYS A 117 -19.52 11.75 -3.29
CA LYS A 117 -20.51 11.43 -4.33
C LYS A 117 -20.55 9.94 -4.65
N TRP A 118 -19.40 9.26 -4.69
CA TRP A 118 -19.36 7.83 -4.96
C TRP A 118 -19.98 7.03 -3.81
N ASP A 119 -19.73 7.41 -2.56
CA ASP A 119 -20.39 6.82 -1.38
C ASP A 119 -21.92 6.95 -1.45
N ASN A 120 -22.43 8.09 -1.92
CA ASN A 120 -23.86 8.29 -2.15
C ASN A 120 -24.43 7.47 -3.33
N ILE A 121 -23.61 7.13 -4.34
CA ILE A 121 -24.03 6.36 -5.52
C ILE A 121 -24.03 4.85 -5.22
N ASP A 122 -23.08 4.36 -4.42
CA ASP A 122 -23.03 2.94 -4.01
C ASP A 122 -24.22 2.55 -3.11
N GLN A 123 -24.87 3.54 -2.47
CA GLN A 123 -26.12 3.35 -1.71
C GLN A 123 -27.40 3.27 -2.58
N GLU A 124 -27.32 3.46 -3.90
CA GLU A 124 -28.39 3.07 -4.83
C GLU A 124 -28.26 1.59 -5.21
N GLU A 125 -28.37 0.70 -4.22
CA GLU A 125 -28.65 -0.70 -4.50
C GLU A 125 -30.03 -0.78 -5.19
N PRO A 126 -30.16 -1.36 -6.39
CA PRO A 126 -31.43 -1.44 -7.10
C PRO A 126 -32.41 -2.31 -6.30
N PRO A 127 -33.69 -1.92 -6.16
CA PRO A 127 -34.65 -2.75 -5.45
C PRO A 127 -34.87 -4.04 -6.24
N ARG A 128 -34.52 -5.19 -5.67
CA ARG A 128 -35.23 -6.46 -5.90
C ARG A 128 -34.87 -7.58 -4.92
#